data_AF-A0AAD9BV63-F1
#
_entry.id   AF-A0AAD9BV63-F1
#
_cell.length_a   1.000
_cell.length_b   1.000
_cell.length_c   1.000
_cell.angle_alpha   90.00
_cell.angle_beta   90.00
_cell.angle_gamma   90.00
#
_symmetry.space_group_name_H-M   'P 1'
#
loop_
_entity.id
_entity.type
_entity.pdbx_description
1 polymer ?
#
loop_
_entity_poly.entity_id
_entity_poly.type
_entity_poly.pdbx_seq_one_letter_code
_entity_poly.pdbx_strand_id
1 'polypeptide(L)'
;MAEAPRKKAKTYHFHEDWEEGFIFTMVKDKCVFMLCHQTQALAKRGKLERHHNTHQQTFKDSFPPKSAIRVRKVEELKSSLTVQQSFFS
;
A
#
# COMPACT_ATOMS: atom_id res chain seq x y z
N MET A 1 -17.95 -38.47 -8.65
CA MET A 1 -17.94 -37.30 -7.76
C MET A 1 -16.77 -36.42 -8.18
N ALA A 2 -17.03 -35.33 -8.92
CA ALA A 2 -15.96 -34.45 -9.41
C ALA A 2 -15.56 -33.50 -8.27
N GLU A 3 -14.33 -33.66 -7.75
CA GLU A 3 -13.76 -32.76 -6.75
C GLU A 3 -13.65 -31.36 -7.36
N ALA A 4 -14.40 -30.40 -6.82
CA ALA A 4 -14.36 -29.02 -7.26
C ALA A 4 -12.92 -28.49 -7.10
N PRO A 5 -12.36 -27.79 -8.11
CA PRO A 5 -10.99 -27.31 -8.04
C PRO A 5 -10.87 -26.36 -6.85
N ARG A 6 -10.09 -26.79 -5.85
CA ARG A 6 -9.72 -25.98 -4.68
C ARG A 6 -9.17 -24.66 -5.22
N LYS A 7 -9.90 -23.57 -5.00
CA LYS A 7 -9.49 -22.23 -5.39
C LYS A 7 -8.13 -22.00 -4.74
N LYS A 8 -7.05 -22.05 -5.54
CA LYS A 8 -5.69 -21.81 -5.07
C LYS A 8 -5.75 -20.49 -4.29
N ALA A 9 -5.48 -20.54 -2.99
CA ALA A 9 -5.35 -19.34 -2.19
C ALA A 9 -4.25 -18.53 -2.87
N LYS A 10 -4.64 -17.45 -3.57
CA LYS A 10 -3.68 -16.55 -4.18
C LYS A 10 -3.05 -15.83 -3.00
N THR A 11 -1.93 -16.35 -2.51
CA THR A 11 -1.06 -15.66 -1.57
C THR A 11 -0.63 -14.38 -2.28
N TYR A 12 -1.25 -13.27 -1.90
CA TYR A 12 -0.88 -11.96 -2.39
C TYR A 12 0.38 -11.57 -1.65
N HIS A 13 1.52 -11.84 -2.27
CA HIS A 13 2.80 -11.46 -1.72
C HIS A 13 2.91 -9.93 -1.77
N PHE A 14 3.17 -9.35 -0.61
CA PHE A 14 3.58 -7.96 -0.50
C PHE A 14 4.91 -7.79 -1.25
N HIS A 15 4.98 -6.77 -2.10
CA HIS A 15 6.21 -6.38 -2.76
C HIS A 15 6.65 -5.04 -2.19
N GLU A 16 7.82 -4.97 -1.58
CA GLU A 16 8.40 -3.71 -1.06
C GLU A 16 8.55 -2.66 -2.17
N ASP A 17 8.86 -3.09 -3.40
CA ASP A 17 8.90 -2.20 -4.57
C ASP A 17 7.57 -1.45 -4.80
N TRP A 18 6.46 -2.02 -4.34
CA TRP A 18 5.14 -1.40 -4.44
C TRP A 18 4.86 -0.46 -3.27
N GLU A 19 5.47 -0.66 -2.10
CA GLU A 19 5.35 0.27 -0.97
C GLU A 19 5.89 1.65 -1.36
N GLU A 20 7.05 1.74 -1.99
CA GLU A 20 7.58 3.01 -2.49
C GLU A 20 6.81 3.52 -3.73
N GLY A 21 6.39 2.60 -4.59
CA GLY A 21 5.70 2.88 -5.85
C GLY A 21 4.23 3.30 -5.71
N PHE A 22 3.54 2.90 -4.64
CA PHE A 22 2.11 3.18 -4.41
C PHE A 22 1.84 3.77 -3.01
N ILE A 23 2.85 3.89 -2.15
CA ILE A 23 2.79 4.56 -0.85
C ILE A 23 1.71 3.93 0.04
N PHE A 24 1.86 2.63 0.22
CA PHE A 24 1.08 1.83 1.16
C PHE A 24 2.01 0.93 1.94
N THR A 25 1.60 0.59 3.16
CA THR A 25 2.30 -0.37 4.00
C THR A 25 1.35 -1.46 4.46
N MET A 26 1.88 -2.54 5.04
CA MET A 26 1.07 -3.63 5.57
C MET A 26 1.02 -3.56 7.10
N VAL A 27 -0.18 -3.44 7.66
CA VAL A 27 -0.44 -3.34 9.10
C VAL A 27 -1.34 -4.48 9.53
N LYS A 28 -0.86 -5.41 10.36
CA LYS A 28 -1.63 -6.56 10.88
C LYS A 28 -2.42 -7.26 9.76
N ASP A 29 -1.74 -7.63 8.68
CA ASP A 29 -2.28 -8.26 7.46
C ASP A 29 -3.26 -7.41 6.61
N LYS A 30 -3.44 -6.13 6.94
CA LYS A 30 -4.23 -5.18 6.15
C LYS A 30 -3.32 -4.26 5.37
N CYS A 31 -3.65 -4.02 4.11
CA CYS A 31 -2.96 -3.03 3.30
C CYS A 31 -3.46 -1.64 3.70
N VAL A 32 -2.58 -0.72 4.09
CA VAL A 32 -2.94 0.63 4.50
C VAL A 32 -2.20 1.64 3.65
N PHE A 33 -2.94 2.50 2.96
CA PHE A 33 -2.35 3.62 2.22
C PHE A 33 -1.90 4.72 3.17
N MET A 34 -0.65 5.15 3.04
CA MET A 34 -0.05 6.09 3.99
C MET A 34 -0.47 7.54 3.73
N LEU A 35 -0.89 7.86 2.50
CA LEU A 35 -1.32 9.23 2.15
C LEU A 35 -2.76 9.55 2.52
N CYS A 36 -3.64 8.55 2.52
CA CYS A 36 -5.08 8.74 2.76
C CYS A 36 -5.59 7.92 3.96
N HIS A 37 -4.70 7.16 4.60
CA HIS A 37 -4.99 6.26 5.72
C HIS A 37 -6.11 5.25 5.42
N GLN A 38 -6.38 4.99 4.14
CA GLN A 38 -7.38 4.05 3.71
C GLN A 38 -6.85 2.63 3.81
N THR A 39 -7.61 1.76 4.47
CA THR A 39 -7.30 0.35 4.54
C THR A 39 -7.96 -0.40 3.37
N GLN A 40 -7.21 -1.31 2.76
CA GLN A 40 -7.68 -2.24 1.76
C GLN A 40 -7.51 -3.65 2.30
N ALA A 41 -8.60 -4.44 2.24
CA ALA A 41 -8.59 -5.83 2.69
C ALA A 41 -7.67 -6.73 1.85
N LEU A 42 -7.27 -6.32 0.64
CA LEU A 42 -6.44 -7.11 -0.26
C LEU A 42 -5.37 -6.22 -0.92
N ALA A 43 -4.10 -6.63 -0.80
CA ALA A 43 -2.96 -6.04 -1.50
C ALA A 43 -2.93 -6.45 -3.00
N LYS A 44 -4.02 -6.19 -3.73
CA LYS A 44 -4.11 -6.44 -5.17
C LYS A 44 -3.53 -5.25 -5.93
N ARG A 45 -2.48 -5.47 -6.75
CA ARG A 45 -1.88 -4.44 -7.62
C ARG A 45 -2.92 -3.57 -8.34
N GLY A 46 -3.92 -4.15 -8.98
CA GLY A 46 -4.95 -3.37 -9.69
C GLY A 46 -5.80 -2.46 -8.78
N LYS A 47 -6.08 -2.89 -7.54
CA LYS A 47 -6.72 -2.02 -6.53
C LYS A 47 -5.77 -0.92 -6.10
N LEU A 48 -4.50 -1.26 -5.88
CA LEU A 48 -3.49 -0.32 -5.42
C LEU A 48 -3.22 0.77 -6.45
N GLU A 49 -3.08 0.35 -7.70
CA GLU A 49 -2.82 1.21 -8.85
C GLU A 49 -3.99 2.13 -9.15
N ARG A 50 -5.23 1.61 -9.13
CA ARG A 50 -6.43 2.45 -9.28
C ARG A 50 -6.52 3.48 -8.15
N HIS A 51 -6.29 3.06 -6.91
CA HIS A 51 -6.36 3.96 -5.76
C HIS A 51 -5.29 5.06 -5.83
N HIS A 52 -4.03 4.70 -6.12
CA HIS A 52 -2.93 5.64 -6.33
C HIS A 52 -3.20 6.58 -7.52
N ASN A 53 -3.75 6.09 -8.63
CA ASN A 53 -4.05 6.94 -9.77
C ASN A 53 -5.21 7.91 -9.51
N THR A 54 -6.25 7.47 -8.80
CA THR A 54 -7.45 8.29 -8.54
C THR A 54 -7.29 9.24 -7.35
N HIS A 55 -6.73 8.79 -6.22
CA HIS A 55 -6.66 9.59 -4.99
C HIS A 55 -5.35 10.35 -4.83
N GLN A 56 -4.31 9.93 -5.53
CA GLN A 56 -2.95 10.43 -5.35
C GLN A 56 -2.40 10.97 -6.69
N GLN A 57 -3.28 11.40 -7.60
CA GLN A 57 -2.90 12.04 -8.85
C GLN A 57 -2.07 13.30 -8.58
N THR A 58 -2.55 14.15 -7.66
CA THR A 58 -1.85 15.35 -7.18
C THR A 58 -0.53 15.02 -6.49
N PHE A 59 -0.45 13.86 -5.82
CA PHE A 59 0.77 13.40 -5.19
C PHE A 59 1.82 13.01 -6.23
N LYS A 60 1.45 12.36 -7.34
CA LYS A 60 2.38 12.07 -8.44
C LYS A 60 2.94 13.35 -9.07
N ASP A 61 2.13 14.40 -9.14
CA ASP A 61 2.54 15.71 -9.66
C ASP A 61 3.55 16.40 -8.72
N SER A 62 3.29 16.39 -7.41
CA SER A 62 4.18 17.00 -6.41
C SER A 62 5.41 16.14 -6.08
N PHE A 63 5.29 14.81 -6.20
CA PHE A 63 6.29 13.82 -5.82
C PHE A 63 6.43 12.76 -6.92
N PRO A 64 7.19 13.07 -7.99
CA PRO A 64 7.34 12.17 -9.11
C PRO A 64 7.90 10.80 -8.68
N PRO A 65 7.45 9.70 -9.32
CA PRO A 65 7.96 8.37 -9.04
C PRO A 65 9.48 8.30 -9.25
N LYS A 66 10.17 7.51 -8.41
CA LYS A 66 11.65 7.37 -8.40
C LYS A 66 12.44 8.65 -8.09
N SER A 67 11.81 9.68 -7.52
CA SER A 67 12.53 10.86 -7.02
C SER A 67 12.97 10.68 -5.56
N ALA A 68 14.12 11.25 -5.20
CA ALA A 68 14.60 11.25 -3.82
C ALA A 68 13.61 11.94 -2.85
N ILE A 69 12.84 12.91 -3.35
CA ILE A 69 11.80 13.62 -2.58
C ILE A 69 10.69 12.64 -2.19
N ARG A 70 10.29 11.76 -3.11
CA ARG A 70 9.29 10.72 -2.85
C ARG A 70 9.78 9.71 -1.81
N VAL A 71 11.02 9.24 -1.90
CA VAL A 71 11.59 8.30 -0.93
C VAL A 71 11.54 8.89 0.47
N ARG A 72 12.05 10.12 0.65
CA ARG A 72 11.98 10.84 1.93
C ARG A 72 10.55 10.97 2.45
N LYS A 73 9.59 11.28 1.56
CA LYS A 73 8.19 11.42 1.97
C LYS A 73 7.58 10.09 2.40
N VAL A 74 7.92 8.98 1.73
CA VAL A 74 7.49 7.63 2.12
C VAL A 74 8.06 7.26 3.48
N GLU A 75 9.35 7.52 3.72
CA GLU A 75 9.99 7.27 5.03
C GLU A 75 9.34 8.09 6.16
N GLU A 76 9.05 9.37 5.91
CA GLU A 76 8.35 10.24 6.86
C GLU A 76 6.94 9.70 7.17
N LEU A 77 6.18 9.35 6.14
CA LEU A 77 4.85 8.77 6.29
C LEU A 77 4.91 7.44 7.05
N LYS A 78 5.91 6.59 6.79
CA LYS A 78 6.13 5.31 7.49
C LYS A 78 6.47 5.49 8.96
N SER A 79 7.31 6.47 9.26
CA SER A 79 7.65 6.82 10.63
C SER A 79 6.40 7.33 11.37
N SER A 80 5.63 8.22 10.72
CA SER A 80 4.38 8.74 11.28
C SER A 80 3.34 7.64 11.51
N LEU A 81 3.18 6.71 10.57
CA LEU A 81 2.23 5.60 10.67
C LEU A 81 2.62 4.60 11.75
N THR A 82 3.92 4.34 11.93
CA THR A 82 4.44 3.51 13.02
C THR A 82 4.17 4.13 14.38
N VAL A 83 4.41 5.45 14.51
CA VAL A 83 4.10 6.20 15.74
C VAL A 83 2.60 6.13 16.01
N GLN A 84 1.75 6.40 15.02
CA GLN A 84 0.30 6.29 15.19
C GLN A 84 -0.13 4.87 15.62
N GLN A 85 0.45 3.82 15.04
CA GLN A 85 0.16 2.45 15.46
C GLN A 85 0.57 2.17 16.91
N SER A 86 1.69 2.74 17.37
CA SER A 86 2.14 2.57 18.76
C SER A 86 1.21 3.22 19.77
N PHE A 87 0.49 4.30 19.39
CA PHE A 87 -0.52 4.94 20.23
C PHE A 87 -1.83 4.15 20.35
N PHE A 88 -2.14 3.27 19.40
CA PHE A 88 -3.32 2.40 19.41
C PHE A 88 -3.00 0.94 19.80
N SER A 89 -1.84 0.72 20.44
CA SER A 89 -1.42 -0.59 20.96
C SER A 89 -1.89 -0.85 22.38
#